data_AF-A0A7S3PRS2-F1
#
_entry.id   AF-A0A7S3PRS2-F1
#
_cell.length_a   1.000
_cell.length_b   1.000
_cell.length_c   1.000
_cell.angle_alpha   90.00
_cell.angle_beta   90.00
_cell.angle_gamma   90.00
#
_symmetry.space_group_name_H-M   'P 1'
#
loop_
_entity.id
_entity.type
_entity.pdbx_description
1 polymer ?
#
loop_
_entity_poly.entity_id
_entity_poly.type
_entity_poly.pdbx_seq_one_letter_code
_entity_poly.pdbx_strand_id
1 'polypeptide(L)'
;IEHYYFWREAEKWKNGFEDLEAEEREEKFHFIFDTFIARGALMSVNIGHDTFEEVRQVRIANVMDEKDIPPNALDSCIKAVYGLLCSDSWSRFRRSGLYKTYMGASASRHPSMLPE
;
A
#
# COMPACT_ATOMS: atom_id res chain seq x y z
N ILE A 1 -4.84 -5.75 -8.06
CA ILE A 1 -4.06 -4.52 -8.39
C ILE A 1 -4.30 -3.42 -7.35
N GLU A 2 -5.53 -3.31 -6.84
CA GLU A 2 -5.97 -2.57 -5.65
C GLU A 2 -4.98 -2.66 -4.46
N HIS A 3 -4.54 -3.87 -4.10
CA HIS A 3 -3.57 -4.06 -3.01
C HIS A 3 -2.25 -3.29 -3.21
N TYR A 4 -1.75 -3.23 -4.45
CA TYR A 4 -0.52 -2.49 -4.76
C TYR A 4 -0.75 -0.97 -4.71
N TYR A 5 -1.89 -0.49 -5.22
CA TYR A 5 -2.22 0.94 -5.18
C TYR A 5 -2.42 1.43 -3.75
N PHE A 6 -3.16 0.67 -2.93
CA PHE A 6 -3.29 0.95 -1.51
C PHE A 6 -1.92 1.01 -0.84
N TRP A 7 -1.11 -0.05 -0.98
CA TRP A 7 0.19 -0.13 -0.32
C TRP A 7 1.08 1.06 -0.69
N ARG A 8 1.08 1.46 -1.97
CA ARG A 8 1.83 2.63 -2.44
C ARG A 8 1.36 3.95 -1.81
N GLU A 9 0.05 4.21 -1.75
CA GLU A 9 -0.45 5.45 -1.17
C GLU A 9 -0.27 5.47 0.37
N ALA A 10 -0.47 4.35 1.04
CA ALA A 10 -0.25 4.22 2.48
C ALA A 10 1.24 4.35 2.87
N GLU A 11 2.16 3.86 2.05
CA GLU A 11 3.60 4.09 2.24
C GLU A 11 3.99 5.56 2.02
N LYS A 12 3.40 6.25 1.04
CA LYS A 12 3.62 7.70 0.87
C LYS A 12 3.13 8.49 2.07
N TRP A 13 1.95 8.14 2.58
CA TRP A 13 1.41 8.69 3.82
C TRP A 13 2.42 8.53 4.96
N LYS A 14 2.86 7.30 5.23
CA LYS A 14 3.77 6.99 6.33
C LYS A 14 5.10 7.73 6.23
N ASN A 15 5.70 7.75 5.03
CA ASN A 15 7.03 8.33 4.82
C ASN A 15 7.02 9.85 4.75
N GLY A 16 5.89 10.46 4.40
CA GLY A 16 5.73 11.92 4.32
C GLY A 16 4.95 12.53 5.48
N PHE A 17 4.52 11.75 6.47
CA PHE A 17 3.59 12.19 7.51
C PHE A 17 4.07 13.43 8.27
N GLU A 18 5.35 13.43 8.66
CA GLU A 18 5.95 14.50 9.46
C GLU A 18 6.06 15.82 8.68
N ASP A 19 6.06 15.76 7.34
CA ASP A 19 6.14 16.94 6.48
C ASP A 19 4.77 17.57 6.18
N LEU A 20 3.67 16.95 6.64
CA LEU A 20 2.31 17.40 6.35
C LEU A 20 1.73 18.21 7.50
N GLU A 21 0.98 19.25 7.13
CA GLU A 21 0.12 19.98 8.06
C GLU A 21 -1.10 19.14 8.45
N ALA A 22 -1.75 19.48 9.58
CA ALA A 22 -2.86 18.70 10.13
C ALA A 22 -4.04 18.53 9.14
N GLU A 23 -4.38 19.56 8.38
CA GLU A 23 -5.44 19.49 7.36
C GLU A 23 -5.08 18.53 6.22
N GLU A 24 -3.84 18.58 5.74
CA GLU A 24 -3.36 17.66 4.69
C GLU A 24 -3.28 16.21 5.20
N ARG A 25 -2.98 16.03 6.50
CA ARG A 25 -3.01 14.72 7.16
C ARG A 25 -4.44 14.16 7.12
N GLU A 26 -5.39 14.97 7.54
CA GLU A 26 -6.80 14.61 7.54
C GLU A 26 -7.29 14.22 6.14
N GLU A 27 -7.09 15.09 5.14
CA GLU A 27 -7.52 14.85 3.77
C GLU A 27 -6.96 13.55 3.19
N LYS A 28 -5.64 13.33 3.34
CA LYS A 28 -5.00 12.12 2.78
C LYS A 28 -5.43 10.85 3.49
N PHE A 29 -5.57 10.88 4.82
CA PHE A 29 -6.02 9.70 5.56
C PHE A 29 -7.46 9.33 5.17
N HIS A 30 -8.38 10.29 5.12
CA HIS A 30 -9.76 10.01 4.71
C HIS A 30 -9.84 9.55 3.27
N PHE A 31 -9.05 10.14 2.36
CA PHE A 31 -8.95 9.66 0.99
C PHE A 31 -8.53 8.19 0.93
N ILE A 32 -7.48 7.80 1.67
CA ILE A 32 -7.02 6.41 1.71
C ILE A 32 -8.10 5.51 2.31
N PHE A 33 -8.74 5.94 3.40
CA PHE A 33 -9.79 5.18 4.06
C PHE A 33 -10.97 4.92 3.12
N ASP A 34 -11.54 5.98 2.53
CA ASP A 34 -12.75 5.90 1.72
C ASP A 34 -12.49 5.16 0.40
N THR A 35 -11.29 5.27 -0.17
CA THR A 35 -10.93 4.63 -1.45
C THR A 35 -10.62 3.14 -1.29
N PHE A 36 -9.99 2.73 -0.20
CA PHE A 36 -9.41 1.38 -0.07
C PHE A 36 -9.90 0.58 1.14
N ILE A 37 -10.31 1.21 2.24
CA ILE A 37 -10.57 0.53 3.52
C ILE A 37 -12.06 0.44 3.83
N ALA A 38 -12.83 1.48 3.52
CA ALA A 38 -14.25 1.56 3.83
C ALA A 38 -15.02 0.34 3.30
N ARG A 39 -16.04 -0.09 4.05
CA ARG A 39 -16.92 -1.16 3.57
C ARG A 39 -17.63 -0.70 2.30
N GLY A 40 -17.45 -1.44 1.21
CA GLY A 40 -17.99 -1.07 -0.10
C GLY A 40 -17.13 -0.06 -0.87
N ALA A 41 -15.90 0.21 -0.44
CA ALA A 41 -14.97 1.04 -1.19
C ALA A 41 -14.73 0.48 -2.60
N LEU A 42 -14.66 1.37 -3.59
CA LEU A 42 -14.49 0.98 -5.01
C LEU A 42 -13.21 0.17 -5.24
N MET A 43 -12.15 0.48 -4.49
CA MET A 43 -10.88 -0.23 -4.53
C MET A 43 -10.58 -0.94 -3.21
N SER A 44 -11.60 -1.53 -2.59
CA SER A 44 -11.46 -2.21 -1.30
C SER A 44 -10.34 -3.24 -1.31
N VAL A 45 -9.43 -3.14 -0.33
CA VAL A 45 -8.38 -4.14 -0.09
C VAL A 45 -8.84 -5.19 0.89
N ASN A 46 -8.30 -6.40 0.73
CA ASN A 46 -8.60 -7.50 1.64
C ASN A 46 -7.78 -7.34 2.93
N ILE A 47 -8.44 -6.93 4.01
CA ILE A 47 -7.86 -6.83 5.35
C ILE A 47 -8.75 -7.55 6.36
N GLY A 48 -8.15 -8.03 7.45
CA GLY A 48 -8.87 -8.68 8.53
C GLY A 48 -9.84 -7.74 9.26
N HIS A 49 -10.85 -8.30 9.91
CA HIS A 49 -11.85 -7.53 10.65
C HIS A 49 -11.24 -6.63 11.72
N ASP A 50 -10.31 -7.16 12.51
CA ASP A 50 -9.66 -6.41 13.59
C ASP A 50 -8.85 -5.22 13.05
N THR A 51 -8.12 -5.43 11.94
CA THR A 51 -7.37 -4.37 11.24
C THR A 51 -8.31 -3.30 10.68
N PHE A 52 -9.46 -3.71 10.13
CA PHE A 52 -10.47 -2.75 9.67
C PHE A 52 -11.03 -1.91 10.83
N GLU A 53 -11.41 -2.55 11.94
CA GLU A 53 -11.98 -1.82 13.08
C GLU A 53 -10.96 -0.88 13.73
N GLU A 54 -9.69 -1.27 13.83
CA GLU A 54 -8.60 -0.40 14.32
C GLU A 54 -8.55 0.93 13.55
N VAL A 55 -8.45 0.87 12.22
CA VAL A 55 -8.37 2.10 11.39
C VAL A 55 -9.70 2.85 11.37
N ARG A 56 -10.83 2.14 11.43
CA ARG A 56 -12.16 2.76 11.54
C ARG A 56 -12.29 3.57 12.83
N GLN A 57 -11.75 3.10 13.95
CA GLN A 57 -11.77 3.86 15.20
C GLN A 57 -10.93 5.14 15.11
N VAL A 58 -9.78 5.11 14.42
CA VAL A 58 -8.99 6.33 14.15
C VAL A 58 -9.82 7.34 13.34
N ARG A 59 -10.52 6.89 12.29
CA ARG A 59 -11.39 7.76 11.51
C ARG A 59 -12.52 8.37 12.35
N ILE A 60 -13.17 7.57 13.19
CA ILE A 60 -14.25 8.04 14.07
C ILE A 60 -13.71 9.07 15.05
N ALA A 61 -12.57 8.80 15.68
CA ALA A 61 -11.91 9.70 16.61
C ALA A 61 -11.54 11.05 15.96
N ASN A 62 -11.05 11.03 14.72
CA ASN A 62 -10.75 12.27 14.02
C ASN A 62 -12.01 13.07 13.65
N VAL A 63 -13.05 12.43 13.11
CA VAL A 63 -14.27 13.13 12.65
C VAL A 63 -15.20 13.55 13.80
N MET A 64 -15.32 12.74 14.85
CA MET A 64 -16.28 12.98 15.95
C MET A 64 -15.64 13.65 17.16
N ASP A 65 -14.38 13.33 17.47
CA ASP A 65 -13.68 13.84 18.65
C ASP A 65 -12.62 14.89 18.30
N GLU A 66 -12.49 15.27 17.02
CA GLU A 66 -11.51 16.25 16.51
C GLU A 66 -10.05 15.89 16.88
N LYS A 67 -9.75 14.60 17.00
CA LYS A 67 -8.39 14.13 17.33
C LYS A 67 -7.50 14.12 16.09
N ASP A 68 -6.24 14.50 16.28
CA ASP A 68 -5.22 14.37 15.24
C ASP A 68 -4.99 12.89 14.86
N ILE A 69 -4.63 12.66 13.61
CA ILE A 69 -4.45 11.32 13.05
C ILE A 69 -3.02 10.87 13.35
N PRO A 70 -2.81 9.73 14.03
CA PRO A 70 -1.46 9.34 14.39
C PRO A 70 -0.65 8.83 13.17
N PRO A 71 0.69 8.99 13.16
CA PRO A 71 1.55 8.59 12.02
C PRO A 71 1.42 7.10 11.68
N ASN A 72 1.17 6.27 12.69
CA ASN A 72 1.04 4.82 12.56
C ASN A 72 -0.39 4.34 12.27
N ALA A 73 -1.34 5.24 11.99
CA ALA A 73 -2.76 4.90 11.78
C ALA A 73 -3.02 3.82 10.71
N LEU A 74 -2.10 3.63 9.78
CA LEU A 74 -2.22 2.66 8.68
C LEU A 74 -1.26 1.47 8.78
N ASP A 75 -0.42 1.38 9.83
CA ASP A 75 0.66 0.37 9.91
C ASP A 75 0.13 -1.07 9.85
N SER A 76 -0.96 -1.36 10.57
CA SER A 76 -1.61 -2.67 10.55
C SER A 76 -2.13 -3.03 9.16
N CYS A 77 -2.75 -2.07 8.45
CA CYS A 77 -3.22 -2.27 7.07
C CYS A 77 -2.07 -2.49 6.08
N ILE A 78 -1.01 -1.67 6.18
CA ILE A 78 0.20 -1.79 5.35
C ILE A 78 0.79 -3.19 5.51
N LYS A 79 0.96 -3.65 6.75
CA LYS A 79 1.49 -4.98 7.05
C LYS A 79 0.62 -6.10 6.49
N ALA A 80 -0.70 -6.01 6.67
CA ALA A 80 -1.64 -7.00 6.16
C ALA A 80 -1.60 -7.09 4.63
N VAL A 81 -1.69 -5.95 3.94
CA VAL A 81 -1.69 -5.90 2.47
C VAL A 81 -0.34 -6.31 1.89
N TYR A 82 0.77 -5.87 2.49
CA TYR A 82 2.10 -6.32 2.07
C TYR A 82 2.25 -7.84 2.18
N GLY A 83 1.74 -8.44 3.26
CA GLY A 83 1.70 -9.90 3.41
C GLY A 83 0.95 -10.60 2.27
N LEU A 84 -0.19 -10.06 1.82
CA LEU A 84 -0.94 -10.57 0.68
C LEU A 84 -0.19 -10.39 -0.64
N LEU A 85 0.44 -9.23 -0.85
CA LEU A 85 1.26 -8.97 -2.03
C LEU A 85 2.41 -9.98 -2.13
N CYS A 86 3.12 -10.26 -1.04
CA CYS A 86 4.23 -11.22 -1.02
C CYS A 86 3.76 -12.66 -1.22
N SER A 87 2.74 -13.08 -0.49
CA SER A 87 2.30 -14.49 -0.48
C SER A 87 1.58 -14.90 -1.76
N ASP A 88 0.77 -14.02 -2.34
CA ASP A 88 -0.03 -14.33 -3.53
C ASP A 88 0.52 -13.66 -4.79
N SER A 89 0.51 -12.33 -4.85
CA SER A 89 0.78 -11.58 -6.08
C SER A 89 2.22 -11.76 -6.58
N TRP A 90 3.21 -11.61 -5.70
CA TRP A 90 4.62 -11.79 -6.03
C TRP A 90 4.96 -13.23 -6.38
N SER A 91 4.41 -14.19 -5.63
CA SER A 91 4.54 -15.62 -5.89
C SER A 91 4.07 -15.98 -7.30
N ARG A 92 2.89 -15.47 -7.71
CA ARG A 92 2.36 -15.66 -9.08
C ARG A 92 3.20 -14.93 -10.13
N PHE A 93 3.58 -13.67 -9.86
CA PHE A 93 4.39 -12.88 -10.77
C PHE A 93 5.71 -13.59 -11.13
N ARG A 94 6.43 -14.14 -10.16
CA ARG A 94 7.67 -14.90 -10.39
C ARG A 94 7.51 -16.10 -11.32
N ARG A 95 6.31 -16.70 -11.39
CA ARG A 95 6.01 -17.83 -12.28
C ARG A 95 5.47 -17.38 -13.64
N SER A 96 5.06 -16.12 -13.76
CA SER A 96 4.44 -15.57 -14.96
C SER A 96 5.42 -15.47 -16.14
N GLY A 97 4.87 -15.45 -17.36
CA GLY A 97 5.65 -15.19 -18.57
C GLY A 97 6.33 -13.82 -18.55
N LEU A 98 5.71 -12.80 -17.95
CA LEU A 98 6.28 -11.45 -17.83
C LEU A 98 7.63 -11.47 -17.12
N TYR A 99 7.69 -12.14 -15.96
CA TYR A 99 8.93 -12.26 -15.21
C TYR A 99 9.99 -13.06 -15.98
N LYS A 100 9.60 -14.17 -16.61
CA LYS A 100 10.52 -14.99 -17.43
C LYS A 100 11.09 -14.20 -18.62
N THR A 101 10.27 -13.40 -19.30
CA THR A 101 10.71 -12.53 -20.40
C THR A 101 11.68 -11.47 -19.90
N TYR A 102 11.38 -10.82 -18.77
CA TYR A 102 12.29 -9.85 -18.16
C TYR A 102 13.64 -10.49 -17.80
N MET A 103 13.64 -11.63 -17.11
CA MET A 103 14.87 -12.32 -16.73
C MET A 103 15.66 -12.84 -17.95
N GLY A 104 14.98 -13.33 -18.97
CA GLY A 104 15.59 -13.75 -20.24
C GLY A 104 16.23 -12.58 -20.99
N ALA A 105 15.59 -11.41 -20.98
CA ALA A 105 16.12 -10.18 -21.57
C ALA A 105 17.28 -9.55 -20.76
N SER A 106 17.33 -9.79 -19.45
CA SER A 106 18.47 -9.39 -18.61
C SER A 106 19.68 -10.30 -18.80
N ALA A 107 19.47 -11.60 -19.01
CA ALA A 107 20.55 -12.56 -19.26
C ALA A 107 21.24 -12.36 -20.62
N SER A 108 20.50 -11.88 -21.63
CA SER A 108 21.04 -11.60 -22.97
C SER A 108 21.78 -10.25 -23.09
N ARG A 109 21.82 -9.43 -22.03
CA ARG A 109 22.54 -8.14 -21.99
C ARG A 109 23.93 -8.22 -21.36
N HIS A 110 24.54 -9.41 -21.28
CA HIS A 110 25.94 -9.52 -20.88
C HIS A 110 26.85 -8.96 -22.01
N PRO A 111 27.71 -7.96 -21.76
CA PRO A 111 28.60 -7.42 -22.77
C PRO A 111 29.80 -8.35 -22.95
N SER A 112 29.64 -9.42 -23.73
CA SER A 112 30.79 -10.04 -24.39
C SER A 112 31.05 -9.24 -25.67
N MET A 113 31.94 -8.25 -25.61
CA MET A 113 32.80 -7.76 -26.70
C MET A 113 33.60 -6.56 -26.17
N LEU A 114 34.74 -6.83 -25.52
CA LEU A 114 35.85 -5.88 -25.57
C LEU A 114 36.58 -6.15 -26.89
N PRO A 115 36.75 -5.17 -27.79
CA PRO A 115 37.62 -5.33 -28.94
C PRO A 115 39.09 -5.32 -28.50
N GLU A 116 39.87 -6.19 -29.13
CA GLU A 116 41.33 -6.32 -29.00
C GLU A 116 42.09 -5.05 -29.39
#